data_AF-A0A951CH73-F1
#
_entry.id   AF-A0A951CH73-F1
#
_cell.length_a   1.000
_cell.length_b   1.000
_cell.length_c   1.000
_cell.angle_alpha   90.00
_cell.angle_beta   90.00
_cell.angle_gamma   90.00
#
_symmetry.space_group_name_H-M   'P 1'
#
loop_
_entity.id
_entity.type
_entity.pdbx_description
1 polymer ?
#
loop_
_entity_poly.entity_id
_entity_poly.type
_entity_poly.pdbx_seq_one_letter_code
_entity_poly.pdbx_strand_id
1 'polypeptide(L)'
;TKNPLQADYTTCFSAATQSGVSPGSLFIPNPETGTFDNFGAFRQPSQLNLSLQLGYELTPRVKINALLANLVNACFGGSSEPWTKQFPPNSYTCGYQANYYYVSNFYNGVSPNDRGANAVPLNAAFKQPFIPAYADTNAFVLPNPFNAYLQFNISL
;
A
#
# COMPACT_ATOMS: atom_id res chain seq x y z
N THR A 1 -16.83 -34.14 -6.97
CA THR A 1 -17.16 -33.76 -8.36
C THR A 1 -17.11 -32.25 -8.46
N LYS A 2 -16.15 -31.68 -9.21
CA LYS A 2 -15.94 -30.23 -9.34
C LYS A 2 -17.15 -29.59 -10.04
N ASN A 3 -17.74 -28.55 -9.45
CA ASN A 3 -18.80 -27.77 -10.07
C ASN A 3 -18.18 -26.97 -11.24
N PRO A 4 -18.62 -27.18 -12.50
CA PRO A 4 -18.03 -26.52 -13.68
C PRO A 4 -18.27 -25.00 -13.71
N LEU A 5 -19.07 -24.46 -12.79
CA LEU A 5 -19.34 -23.03 -12.63
C LEU A 5 -18.58 -22.39 -11.45
N GLN A 6 -17.80 -23.17 -10.70
CA GLN A 6 -16.91 -22.62 -9.68
C GLN A 6 -15.61 -22.17 -10.33
N ALA A 7 -15.33 -20.87 -10.27
CA ALA A 7 -14.02 -20.35 -10.63
C ALA A 7 -12.94 -21.05 -9.78
N ASP A 8 -12.00 -21.71 -10.47
CA ASP A 8 -10.89 -22.39 -9.82
C ASP A 8 -9.79 -21.37 -9.53
N TYR A 9 -9.94 -20.67 -8.40
CA TYR A 9 -9.01 -19.62 -7.95
C TYR A 9 -7.59 -20.15 -7.67
N THR A 10 -7.37 -21.48 -7.70
CA THR A 10 -6.07 -22.12 -7.39
C THR A 10 -4.99 -21.93 -8.47
N THR A 11 -5.28 -21.31 -9.62
CA THR A 11 -4.33 -21.22 -10.74
C THR A 11 -3.79 -19.80 -11.03
N CYS A 12 -4.15 -18.80 -10.22
CA CYS A 12 -3.83 -17.39 -10.53
C CYS A 12 -2.32 -17.04 -10.49
N PHE A 13 -1.48 -17.88 -9.88
CA PHE A 13 -0.02 -17.68 -9.82
C PHE A 13 0.76 -18.53 -10.83
N SER A 14 0.10 -19.44 -11.56
CA SER A 14 0.77 -20.39 -12.43
C SER A 14 -0.10 -20.77 -13.64
N ALA A 15 -0.31 -19.79 -14.50
CA ALA A 15 -0.88 -19.99 -15.82
C ALA A 15 0.20 -20.45 -16.81
N ALA A 16 -0.12 -21.35 -17.74
CA ALA A 16 0.77 -21.58 -18.88
C ALA A 16 0.93 -20.28 -19.69
N THR A 17 2.14 -19.74 -19.78
CA THR A 17 2.45 -18.68 -20.75
C THR A 17 2.47 -19.26 -22.17
N GLN A 18 2.39 -18.41 -23.21
CA GLN A 18 2.52 -18.84 -24.62
C GLN A 18 3.78 -19.69 -24.89
N SER A 19 4.81 -19.55 -24.05
CA SER A 19 6.07 -20.29 -24.15
C SER A 19 6.04 -21.66 -23.47
N GLY A 20 5.06 -21.96 -22.61
CA GLY A 20 4.91 -23.24 -21.90
C GLY A 20 6.03 -23.58 -20.89
N VAL A 21 7.07 -22.74 -20.78
CA VAL A 21 8.28 -23.03 -20.00
C VAL A 21 8.35 -22.30 -18.66
N SER A 22 7.47 -21.33 -18.41
CA SER A 22 7.37 -20.63 -17.12
C SER A 22 5.91 -20.34 -16.76
N PRO A 23 5.50 -20.57 -15.50
CA PRO A 23 4.20 -20.13 -15.02
C PRO A 23 4.11 -18.60 -15.08
N GLY A 24 3.11 -18.09 -15.80
CA GLY A 24 2.74 -16.67 -15.84
C GLY A 24 1.56 -16.38 -14.94
N SER A 25 1.23 -15.10 -14.76
CA SER A 25 0.02 -14.70 -14.05
C SER A 25 -1.16 -14.71 -15.02
N LEU A 26 -2.21 -15.47 -14.71
CA LEU A 26 -3.49 -15.35 -15.40
C LEU A 26 -4.09 -14.00 -15.00
N PHE A 27 -4.28 -13.09 -15.96
CA PHE A 27 -5.07 -11.90 -15.72
C PHE A 27 -6.51 -12.35 -15.47
N ILE A 28 -7.02 -12.06 -14.29
CA ILE A 28 -8.44 -12.21 -13.95
C ILE A 28 -9.09 -10.82 -13.92
N PRO A 29 -10.38 -10.69 -14.26
CA PRO A 29 -11.10 -9.44 -14.05
C PRO A 29 -11.02 -9.01 -12.59
N ASN A 30 -10.99 -7.70 -12.35
CA ASN A 30 -11.00 -7.13 -11.02
C ASN A 30 -12.23 -7.63 -10.25
N PRO A 31 -12.06 -8.25 -9.08
CA PRO A 31 -13.16 -8.86 -8.33
C PRO A 31 -14.21 -7.85 -7.84
N GLU A 32 -13.86 -6.57 -7.76
CA GLU A 32 -14.77 -5.49 -7.34
C GLU A 32 -15.61 -4.94 -8.52
N THR A 33 -15.08 -4.95 -9.75
CA THR A 33 -15.75 -4.37 -10.93
C THR A 33 -16.22 -5.40 -11.96
N GLY A 34 -15.72 -6.63 -11.88
CA GLY A 34 -15.98 -7.69 -12.86
C GLY A 34 -15.35 -7.44 -14.24
N THR A 35 -14.47 -6.45 -14.37
CA THR A 35 -13.83 -6.07 -15.64
C THR A 35 -12.31 -6.06 -15.52
N PHE A 36 -11.60 -6.22 -16.64
CA PHE A 36 -10.14 -6.08 -16.64
C PHE A 36 -9.74 -4.63 -16.38
N ASP A 37 -8.70 -4.44 -15.58
CA ASP A 37 -8.17 -3.11 -15.31
C ASP A 37 -7.49 -2.54 -16.56
N ASN A 38 -7.81 -1.29 -16.87
CA ASN A 38 -7.14 -0.55 -17.94
C ASN A 38 -5.82 0.07 -17.43
N PHE A 39 -4.88 0.31 -18.34
CA PHE A 39 -3.68 1.07 -18.01
C PHE A 39 -4.05 2.44 -17.41
N GLY A 40 -3.51 2.73 -16.22
CA GLY A 40 -3.76 3.98 -15.51
C GLY A 40 -5.15 4.09 -14.85
N ALA A 41 -5.91 2.98 -14.78
CA ALA A 41 -7.20 2.95 -14.08
C ALA A 41 -7.07 3.28 -12.59
N PHE A 42 -5.98 2.85 -11.95
CA PHE A 42 -5.69 3.16 -10.54
C PHE A 42 -4.55 4.15 -10.42
N ARG A 43 -4.72 5.10 -9.51
CA ARG A 43 -3.76 6.17 -9.24
C ARG A 43 -3.45 6.23 -7.77
N GLN A 44 -2.16 6.23 -7.46
CA GLN A 44 -1.67 6.46 -6.11
C GLN A 44 -2.03 7.88 -5.65
N PRO A 45 -2.17 8.09 -4.32
CA PRO A 45 -2.27 9.43 -3.76
C PRO A 45 -1.04 10.27 -4.10
N SER A 46 -1.21 11.59 -4.15
CA SER A 46 -0.09 12.53 -4.17
C SER A 46 0.41 12.77 -2.74
N GLN A 47 1.71 12.96 -2.58
CA GLN A 47 2.34 13.26 -1.29
C GLN A 47 2.97 14.65 -1.31
N LEU A 48 2.62 15.46 -0.32
CA LEU A 48 3.28 16.73 -0.01
C LEU A 48 4.14 16.54 1.24
N ASN A 49 5.45 16.70 1.08
CA ASN A 49 6.41 16.68 2.19
C ASN A 49 7.12 18.03 2.29
N LEU A 50 7.14 18.62 3.48
CA LEU A 50 7.87 19.86 3.79
C LEU A 50 8.89 19.59 4.89
N SER A 51 10.12 19.99 4.64
CA SER A 51 11.21 19.97 5.63
C SER A 51 11.84 21.36 5.70
N LEU A 52 12.20 21.80 6.91
CA LEU A 52 12.78 23.12 7.16
C LEU A 52 14.20 22.97 7.70
N GLN A 53 15.16 23.68 7.12
CA GLN A 53 16.53 23.77 7.63
C GLN A 53 16.83 25.21 8.04
N LEU A 54 17.27 25.40 9.28
CA LEU A 54 17.63 26.68 9.87
C LEU A 54 19.12 26.65 10.21
N GLY A 55 19.85 27.70 9.83
CA GLY A 55 21.25 27.89 10.20
C GLY A 55 21.41 29.20 10.96
N TYR A 56 22.16 29.18 12.06
CA TYR A 56 22.51 30.37 12.83
C TYR A 56 23.98 30.37 13.21
N GLU A 57 24.65 31.50 12.98
CA GLU A 57 26.03 31.72 13.39
C GLU A 57 26.04 32.38 14.76
N LEU A 58 26.36 31.61 15.81
CA LEU A 58 26.44 32.15 17.18
C LEU A 58 27.67 33.05 17.34
N THR A 59 28.79 32.63 16.77
CA THR A 59 30.07 33.34 16.74
C THR A 59 30.77 33.01 15.43
N PRO A 60 31.82 33.76 15.02
CA PRO A 60 32.61 33.42 13.83
C PRO A 60 33.21 32.00 13.82
N ARG A 61 33.22 31.31 14.97
CA ARG A 61 33.75 29.96 15.15
C ARG A 61 32.68 28.90 15.40
N VAL A 62 31.44 29.28 15.69
CA VAL A 62 30.36 28.35 16.08
C VAL A 62 29.11 28.59 15.24
N LYS A 63 28.75 27.58 14.44
CA LYS A 63 27.52 27.55 13.66
C LYS A 63 26.60 26.44 14.17
N ILE A 64 25.31 26.76 14.34
CA ILE A 64 24.26 25.80 14.66
C ILE A 64 23.38 25.62 13.42
N ASN A 65 23.13 24.37 13.03
CA ASN A 65 22.10 24.02 12.07
C ASN A 65 21.03 23.16 12.74
N ALA A 66 19.76 23.50 12.52
CA ALA A 66 18.62 22.68 12.88
C ALA A 66 17.90 22.22 11.60
N LEU A 67 17.63 20.92 11.48
CA LEU A 67 16.82 20.33 10.42
C LEU A 67 15.55 19.75 11.03
N LEU A 68 14.40 20.29 10.62
CA LEU A 68 13.07 19.80 10.94
C LEU A 68 12.53 19.05 9.71
N ALA A 69 12.73 17.73 9.68
CA ALA A 69 12.31 16.88 8.58
C ALA A 69 10.86 16.39 8.75
N ASN A 70 10.15 16.28 7.63
CA ASN A 70 8.73 15.88 7.58
C ASN A 70 7.83 16.75 8.48
N LEU A 71 8.13 18.05 8.56
CA LEU A 71 7.33 19.03 9.30
C LEU A 71 5.87 19.03 8.83
N VAL A 72 5.67 18.88 7.53
CA VAL A 72 4.37 18.54 6.95
C VAL A 72 4.55 17.27 6.14
N ASN A 73 3.69 16.29 6.37
CA ASN A 73 3.55 15.11 5.52
C ASN A 73 2.06 14.87 5.32
N ALA A 74 1.56 15.16 4.13
CA ALA A 74 0.14 15.07 3.80
C ALA A 74 -0.04 14.35 2.47
N CYS A 75 -0.90 13.33 2.45
CA CYS A 75 -1.23 12.59 1.25
C CYS A 75 -2.72 12.74 0.91
N PHE A 76 -3.00 12.94 -0.38
CA PHE A 76 -4.33 13.33 -0.86
C PHE A 76 -4.55 12.91 -2.33
N GLY A 77 -5.81 12.92 -2.75
CA GLY A 77 -6.18 12.51 -4.11
C GLY A 77 -6.05 11.00 -4.33
N GLY A 78 -5.64 10.61 -5.52
CA GLY A 78 -5.67 9.22 -5.96
C GLY A 78 -7.03 8.79 -6.49
N SER A 79 -7.17 7.50 -6.77
CA SER A 79 -8.37 6.92 -7.33
C SER A 79 -9.37 6.50 -6.21
N SER A 80 -10.66 6.30 -6.55
CA SER A 80 -11.76 6.15 -5.59
C SER A 80 -12.33 4.74 -5.58
N GLU A 81 -11.52 3.78 -5.14
CA GLU A 81 -11.83 2.36 -5.10
C GLU A 81 -12.26 1.90 -3.70
N PRO A 82 -12.81 0.68 -3.55
CA PRO A 82 -13.18 0.14 -2.24
C PRO A 82 -12.05 0.20 -1.20
N TRP A 83 -10.79 -0.05 -1.61
CA TRP A 83 -9.64 0.00 -0.70
C TRP A 83 -9.24 1.41 -0.31
N THR A 84 -9.37 2.40 -1.20
CA THR A 84 -9.07 3.80 -0.86
C THR A 84 -10.15 4.41 0.03
N LYS A 85 -11.40 3.92 -0.07
CA LYS A 85 -12.47 4.26 0.89
C LYS A 85 -12.23 3.66 2.27
N GLN A 86 -11.77 2.41 2.33
CA GLN A 86 -11.48 1.74 3.59
C GLN A 86 -10.23 2.31 4.28
N PHE A 87 -9.23 2.68 3.49
CA PHE A 87 -7.97 3.24 3.96
C PHE A 87 -7.72 4.58 3.28
N PRO A 88 -8.37 5.68 3.69
CA PRO A 88 -8.26 6.96 3.01
C PRO A 88 -6.83 7.53 3.08
N PRO A 89 -6.39 8.26 2.04
CA PRO A 89 -5.14 9.01 2.08
C PRO A 89 -5.11 10.00 3.25
N ASN A 90 -3.97 10.08 3.94
CA ASN A 90 -3.77 10.95 5.10
C ASN A 90 -2.27 11.20 5.32
N SER A 91 -1.83 11.57 6.53
CA SER A 91 -0.40 11.80 6.81
C SER A 91 0.49 10.56 6.77
N TYR A 92 -0.10 9.38 6.64
CA TYR A 92 0.59 8.09 6.68
C TYR A 92 0.23 7.11 5.55
N THR A 93 -0.95 7.24 4.95
CA THR A 93 -1.40 6.47 3.79
C THR A 93 -1.08 7.26 2.53
N CYS A 94 0.10 7.03 1.97
CA CYS A 94 0.61 7.75 0.79
C CYS A 94 0.73 6.88 -0.46
N GLY A 95 0.43 5.59 -0.32
CA GLY A 95 0.41 4.65 -1.41
C GLY A 95 -0.39 3.41 -1.04
N TYR A 96 -0.67 2.60 -2.04
CA TYR A 96 -1.29 1.30 -1.93
C TYR A 96 -0.46 0.27 -2.68
N GLN A 97 -0.43 -0.94 -2.17
CA GLN A 97 0.27 -2.07 -2.78
C GLN A 97 -0.62 -3.30 -2.78
N ALA A 98 -0.27 -4.27 -3.62
CA ALA A 98 -0.98 -5.54 -3.71
C ALA A 98 -1.03 -6.21 -2.33
N ASN A 99 -2.21 -6.64 -1.92
CA ASN A 99 -2.41 -7.32 -0.66
C ASN A 99 -2.13 -8.82 -0.82
N TYR A 100 -0.98 -9.27 -0.33
CA TYR A 100 -0.61 -10.69 -0.35
C TYR A 100 -1.54 -11.57 0.48
N TYR A 101 -2.28 -10.98 1.43
CA TYR A 101 -3.30 -11.65 2.24
C TYR A 101 -4.71 -11.38 1.73
N TYR A 102 -4.86 -10.81 0.54
CA TYR A 102 -6.15 -10.74 -0.12
C TYR A 102 -6.71 -12.15 -0.22
N VAL A 103 -7.98 -12.27 0.10
CA VAL A 103 -8.75 -13.50 0.08
C VAL A 103 -8.51 -14.24 -1.26
N SER A 104 -7.62 -15.23 -1.23
CA SER A 104 -7.24 -16.06 -2.39
C SER A 104 -7.12 -17.56 -2.07
N ASN A 105 -7.56 -17.99 -0.88
CA ASN A 105 -7.34 -19.34 -0.33
C ASN A 105 -8.62 -20.14 -0.07
N PHE A 106 -8.46 -21.37 0.42
CA PHE A 106 -9.55 -22.23 0.88
C PHE A 106 -10.16 -21.70 2.19
N TYR A 107 -11.50 -21.58 2.23
CA TYR A 107 -12.27 -21.29 3.44
C TYR A 107 -13.20 -22.47 3.70
N ASN A 108 -13.62 -22.65 4.95
CA ASN A 108 -14.72 -23.57 5.24
C ASN A 108 -16.03 -22.90 4.79
N GLY A 109 -16.93 -23.68 4.18
CA GLY A 109 -18.25 -23.20 3.74
C GLY A 109 -18.29 -22.61 2.33
N VAL A 110 -19.28 -21.76 2.06
CA VAL A 110 -19.57 -21.26 0.69
C VAL A 110 -18.84 -19.97 0.34
N SER A 111 -18.31 -19.25 1.33
CA SER A 111 -17.62 -17.98 1.11
C SER A 111 -16.66 -17.64 2.26
N PRO A 112 -15.69 -16.75 2.02
CA PRO A 112 -14.84 -16.18 3.07
C PRO A 112 -15.61 -15.52 4.23
N ASN A 113 -16.86 -15.10 3.98
CA ASN A 113 -17.72 -14.42 4.96
C ASN A 113 -18.67 -15.39 5.68
N ASP A 114 -18.59 -16.70 5.42
CA ASP A 114 -19.41 -17.71 6.08
C ASP A 114 -18.98 -17.88 7.55
N ARG A 115 -19.59 -17.09 8.44
CA ARG A 115 -19.25 -17.09 9.87
C ARG A 115 -19.56 -18.43 10.55
N GLY A 116 -20.55 -19.16 10.05
CA GLY A 116 -20.94 -20.45 10.59
C GLY A 116 -19.86 -21.51 10.35
N ALA A 117 -19.27 -21.50 9.16
CA ALA A 117 -18.22 -22.44 8.79
C ALA A 117 -16.81 -22.00 9.23
N ASN A 118 -16.54 -20.68 9.29
CA ASN A 118 -15.20 -20.15 9.60
C ASN A 118 -14.99 -19.77 11.07
N ALA A 119 -16.04 -19.73 11.90
CA ALA A 119 -16.03 -19.33 13.31
C ALA A 119 -15.50 -17.92 13.62
N VAL A 120 -14.96 -17.19 12.63
CA VAL A 120 -14.49 -15.81 12.74
C VAL A 120 -14.97 -15.01 11.52
N PRO A 121 -15.27 -13.70 11.68
CA PRO A 121 -15.57 -12.84 10.53
C PRO A 121 -14.32 -12.56 9.71
N LEU A 122 -14.48 -12.39 8.40
CA LEU A 122 -13.39 -11.97 7.53
C LEU A 122 -12.86 -10.59 7.94
N ASN A 123 -11.56 -10.51 8.19
CA ASN A 123 -10.87 -9.24 8.44
C ASN A 123 -11.06 -8.31 7.23
N ALA A 124 -11.48 -7.07 7.49
CA ALA A 124 -11.71 -6.08 6.44
C ALA A 124 -10.46 -5.83 5.58
N ALA A 125 -9.25 -5.93 6.13
CA ALA A 125 -8.02 -5.81 5.35
C ALA A 125 -7.91 -6.89 4.26
N PHE A 126 -8.35 -8.12 4.55
CA PHE A 126 -8.30 -9.23 3.60
C PHE A 126 -9.40 -9.15 2.52
N LYS A 127 -10.38 -8.26 2.70
CA LYS A 127 -11.42 -7.97 1.69
C LYS A 127 -10.93 -7.08 0.56
N GLN A 128 -9.77 -6.46 0.70
CA GLN A 128 -9.28 -5.48 -0.27
C GLN A 128 -8.09 -6.03 -1.06
N PRO A 129 -8.11 -5.93 -2.41
CA PRO A 129 -6.99 -6.40 -3.24
C PRO A 129 -5.72 -5.55 -3.06
N PHE A 130 -5.87 -4.32 -2.55
CA PHE A 130 -4.78 -3.44 -2.19
C PHE A 130 -4.88 -2.99 -0.72
N ILE A 131 -3.73 -2.78 -0.09
CA ILE A 131 -3.59 -2.28 1.29
C ILE A 131 -2.62 -1.10 1.30
N PRO A 132 -2.64 -0.24 2.35
CA PRO A 132 -1.69 0.85 2.47
C PRO A 132 -0.23 0.38 2.36
N ALA A 133 0.54 1.10 1.55
CA ALA A 133 1.99 1.16 1.64
C ALA A 133 2.33 2.39 2.50
N TYR A 134 3.11 2.17 3.56
CA TYR A 134 3.45 3.22 4.51
C TYR A 134 4.77 3.88 4.06
N ALA A 135 4.87 5.21 4.18
CA ALA A 135 6.03 6.05 3.86
C ALA A 135 6.45 6.24 2.38
N ASP A 136 6.36 5.23 1.52
CA ASP A 136 6.67 5.29 0.07
C ASP A 136 5.89 4.17 -0.64
N THR A 137 5.53 4.36 -1.91
CA THR A 137 4.86 3.40 -2.82
C THR A 137 5.44 1.99 -2.81
N ASN A 138 6.67 1.80 -2.32
CA ASN A 138 7.37 0.50 -2.26
C ASN A 138 7.78 0.06 -0.85
N ALA A 139 7.42 0.81 0.21
CA ALA A 139 7.88 0.54 1.57
C ALA A 139 6.72 0.05 2.46
N PHE A 140 6.95 -1.04 3.19
CA PHE A 140 6.17 -1.38 4.39
C PHE A 140 6.67 -0.62 5.63
N VAL A 141 7.44 0.46 5.42
CA VAL A 141 8.08 1.19 6.50
C VAL A 141 7.09 2.18 7.06
N LEU A 142 7.00 2.28 8.39
CA LEU A 142 6.12 3.26 9.03
C LEU A 142 6.35 4.66 8.44
N PRO A 143 5.29 5.48 8.34
CA PRO A 143 5.32 6.81 7.76
C PRO A 143 6.48 7.61 8.31
N ASN A 144 7.18 8.36 7.44
CA ASN A 144 8.26 9.23 7.89
C ASN A 144 7.73 10.20 8.98
N PRO A 145 8.11 9.99 10.26
CA PRO A 145 7.62 10.83 11.33
C PRO A 145 8.27 12.21 11.24
N PHE A 146 7.72 13.17 11.97
CA PHE A 146 8.46 14.40 12.24
C PHE A 146 9.79 14.04 12.92
N ASN A 147 10.90 14.53 12.36
CA ASN A 147 12.24 14.37 12.94
C ASN A 147 12.90 15.74 13.10
N ALA A 148 13.59 15.94 14.21
CA ALA A 148 14.39 17.14 14.47
C ALA A 148 15.86 16.74 14.67
N TYR A 149 16.76 17.32 13.87
CA TYR A 149 18.20 17.12 13.98
C TYR A 149 18.87 18.44 14.31
N LEU A 150 19.86 18.40 15.19
CA LEU A 150 20.65 19.57 15.58
C LEU A 150 22.13 19.27 15.34
N GLN A 151 22.83 20.17 14.67
CA GLN A 151 24.24 20.06 14.33
C GLN A 151 24.98 21.30 14.78
N PHE A 152 26.12 21.10 15.45
CA PHE A 152 27.06 22.15 15.80
C PHE A 152 28.31 22.01 14.93
N ASN A 153 28.72 23.09 14.26
CA ASN A 153 29.97 23.16 13.52
C ASN A 153 30.90 24.13 14.25
N ILE A 154 32.04 23.63 14.72
CA ILE A 154 33.02 24.38 15.50
C ILE A 154 34.31 24.45 14.68
N SER A 155 34.78 25.67 14.41
CA SER A 155 36.10 25.91 13.79
C SER A 155 37.11 26.27 14.88
N LEU A 156 38.24 25.54 14.90
CA LEU A 156 39.34 25.73 15.85
C LEU A 156 40.25 26.88 15.42
#